data_AF-A0A9E3NBS1-F1
#
_entry.id   AF-A0A9E3NBS1-F1
#
_cell.length_a   1.000
_cell.length_b   1.000
_cell.length_c   1.000
_cell.angle_alpha   90.00
_cell.angle_beta   90.00
_cell.angle_gamma   90.00
#
_symmetry.space_group_name_H-M   'P 1'
#
loop_
_entity.id
_entity.type
_entity.pdbx_description
1 polymer ?
#
loop_
_entity_poly.entity_id
_entity_poly.type
_entity_poly.pdbx_seq_one_letter_code
_entity_poly.pdbx_strand_id
1 'polypeptide(L)'
;EVFIDANFKETQLNRIRPGQRVMISVDAYGHRKFAGVVDSISPAAGSVFTLLPPDNATGNFTKIVQRLPVRVRVPREVASQNLLRAGMSVYATVDTREGAQDADSESDLDAPAVIQPR
;
A
#
# COMPACT_ATOMS: atom_id res chain seq x y z
N GLU A 1 11.83 -9.63 13.79
CA GLU A 1 10.57 -8.85 13.68
C GLU A 1 9.71 -9.49 12.60
N VAL A 2 8.38 -9.39 12.68
CA VAL A 2 7.47 -10.04 11.73
C VAL A 2 6.74 -8.96 10.94
N PHE A 3 6.73 -9.13 9.62
CA PHE A 3 6.09 -8.24 8.67
C PHE A 3 5.08 -9.00 7.83
N ILE A 4 4.08 -8.26 7.36
CA ILE A 4 3.08 -8.70 6.40
C ILE A 4 3.19 -7.77 5.19
N ASP A 5 3.32 -8.34 3.99
CA ASP A 5 3.23 -7.59 2.75
C ASP A 5 1.79 -7.66 2.25
N ALA A 6 1.04 -6.56 2.40
CA ALA A 6 -0.37 -6.46 2.04
C ALA A 6 -0.52 -5.69 0.72
N ASN A 7 -1.14 -6.31 -0.29
CA ASN A 7 -1.26 -5.73 -1.63
C ASN A 7 -2.52 -4.88 -1.81
N PHE A 8 -2.35 -3.56 -1.85
CA PHE A 8 -3.42 -2.59 -2.05
C PHE A 8 -3.50 -2.13 -3.50
N LYS A 9 -4.69 -1.72 -3.96
CA LYS A 9 -4.81 -1.09 -5.28
C LYS A 9 -4.01 0.22 -5.27
N GLU A 10 -3.40 0.57 -6.39
CA GLU A 10 -2.67 1.84 -6.53
C GLU A 10 -3.51 3.05 -6.11
N THR A 11 -4.79 3.10 -6.51
CA THR A 11 -5.72 4.17 -6.14
C THR A 11 -5.99 4.28 -4.64
N GLN A 12 -5.76 3.21 -3.87
CA GLN A 12 -5.93 3.21 -2.41
C GLN A 12 -4.68 3.76 -1.70
N LEU A 13 -3.50 3.68 -2.32
CA LEU A 13 -2.25 4.14 -1.71
C LEU A 13 -2.27 5.64 -1.40
N ASN A 14 -3.03 6.44 -2.16
CA ASN A 14 -3.11 7.89 -1.94
C ASN A 14 -3.50 8.24 -0.49
N ARG A 15 -4.26 7.40 0.20
CA ARG A 15 -4.70 7.64 1.59
C ARG A 15 -3.90 6.88 2.64
N ILE A 16 -3.00 5.99 2.20
CA ILE A 16 -2.19 5.17 3.09
C ILE A 16 -0.90 5.92 3.42
N ARG A 17 -0.53 5.95 4.70
CA ARG A 17 0.70 6.60 5.20
C ARG A 17 1.39 5.70 6.22
N PRO A 18 2.72 5.67 6.28
CA PRO A 18 3.46 5.07 7.39
C PRO A 18 2.95 5.57 8.75
N GLY A 19 2.91 4.69 9.74
CA GLY A 19 2.39 4.99 11.08
C GLY A 19 0.89 4.73 11.27
N GLN A 20 0.11 4.61 10.19
CA GLN A 20 -1.33 4.32 10.30
C GLN A 20 -1.59 2.95 10.92
N ARG A 21 -2.68 2.86 11.70
CA ARG A 21 -3.12 1.61 12.30
C ARG A 21 -3.70 0.68 11.24
N VAL A 22 -3.36 -0.60 11.33
CA VAL A 22 -3.88 -1.65 10.46
C VAL A 22 -4.59 -2.71 11.28
N MET A 23 -5.82 -3.03 10.92
CA MET A 23 -6.50 -4.22 11.43
C MET A 23 -6.16 -5.41 10.53
N ILE A 24 -5.59 -6.46 11.12
CA ILE A 24 -5.19 -7.66 10.38
C ILE A 24 -6.04 -8.83 10.87
N SER A 25 -6.56 -9.62 9.94
CA SER A 25 -7.34 -10.83 10.21
C SER A 25 -6.72 -12.03 9.49
N VAL A 26 -6.36 -13.07 10.23
CA VAL A 26 -5.73 -14.28 9.65
C VAL A 26 -6.79 -15.30 9.29
N ASP A 27 -6.78 -15.75 8.03
CA ASP A 27 -7.80 -16.67 7.52
C ASP A 27 -7.75 -18.05 8.19
N ALA A 28 -6.53 -18.57 8.39
CA ALA A 28 -6.27 -19.92 8.91
C ALA A 28 -6.76 -20.18 10.35
N TYR A 29 -7.11 -19.15 11.12
CA TYR A 29 -7.45 -19.26 12.54
C TYR A 29 -8.83 -18.68 12.88
N GLY A 30 -9.80 -18.84 11.98
CA GLY A 30 -11.17 -18.35 12.21
C GLY A 30 -11.23 -16.83 12.34
N HIS A 31 -10.45 -16.13 11.52
CA HIS A 31 -10.40 -14.66 11.46
C HIS A 31 -9.98 -13.98 12.78
N ARG A 32 -9.03 -14.58 13.52
CA ARG A 32 -8.39 -13.89 14.65
C ARG A 32 -7.84 -12.55 14.18
N LYS A 33 -8.22 -11.49 14.90
CA LYS A 33 -7.85 -10.11 14.58
C LYS A 33 -6.79 -9.59 15.53
N PHE A 34 -5.85 -8.82 14.99
CA PHE A 34 -4.91 -8.04 15.79
C PHE A 34 -4.55 -6.75 15.08
N ALA A 35 -4.10 -5.77 15.85
CA ALA A 35 -3.63 -4.50 15.32
C ALA A 35 -2.17 -4.59 14.90
N GLY A 36 -1.84 -4.03 13.75
CA GLY A 36 -0.49 -3.72 13.30
C GLY A 36 -0.36 -2.24 12.94
N VAL A 37 0.77 -1.89 12.35
CA VAL A 37 1.08 -0.52 11.93
C VAL A 37 1.66 -0.55 10.53
N VAL A 38 1.24 0.37 9.66
CA VAL A 38 1.88 0.58 8.36
C VAL A 38 3.33 0.98 8.60
N ASP A 39 4.25 0.16 8.12
CA ASP A 39 5.68 0.42 8.23
C ASP A 39 6.14 1.28 7.04
N SER A 40 5.86 0.80 5.83
CA SER A 40 6.32 1.44 4.60
C SER A 40 5.43 1.04 3.42
N ILE A 41 5.40 1.90 2.41
CA ILE A 41 4.81 1.58 1.11
C ILE A 41 6.00 1.24 0.22
N SER A 42 6.04 0.02 -0.32
CA SER A 42 7.15 -0.37 -1.17
C SER A 42 7.10 0.42 -2.49
N PRO A 43 8.20 1.02 -2.94
CA PRO A 43 8.23 1.68 -4.23
C PRO A 43 7.91 0.66 -5.32
N ALA A 44 6.96 0.99 -6.18
CA ALA A 44 6.58 0.24 -7.36
C ALA A 44 7.68 0.30 -8.45
N ALA A 45 8.93 -0.01 -8.11
CA ALA A 45 10.03 0.03 -9.06
C ALA A 45 10.11 -1.33 -9.77
N GLY A 46 9.47 -1.45 -10.93
CA GLY A 46 9.58 -2.67 -11.74
C GLY A 46 9.27 -2.54 -13.24
N SER A 47 8.57 -1.49 -13.70
CA SER A 47 7.96 -1.53 -15.04
C SER A 47 8.29 -0.36 -15.97
N VAL A 48 9.24 0.52 -15.64
CA VAL A 48 9.46 1.76 -16.42
C VAL A 48 10.71 1.78 -17.29
N PHE A 49 11.46 0.69 -17.41
CA PHE A 49 12.63 0.60 -18.29
C PHE A 49 12.45 -0.47 -19.37
N THR A 50 11.49 -0.26 -20.27
CA THR A 50 11.57 -0.87 -21.61
C THR A 50 12.06 0.19 -22.59
N LEU A 51 13.05 -0.16 -23.42
CA LEU A 51 13.58 0.70 -24.49
C LEU A 51 12.63 0.76 -25.71
N LEU A 52 11.56 -0.03 -25.69
CA LEU A 52 10.59 -0.12 -26.78
C LEU A 52 9.33 0.66 -26.39
N PRO A 53 8.89 1.65 -27.20
CA PRO A 53 7.59 2.25 -27.03
C PRO A 53 6.53 1.14 -27.11
N PRO A 54 5.52 1.12 -26.22
CA PRO A 54 4.36 0.28 -26.45
C PRO A 54 3.67 0.78 -27.73
N ASP A 55 3.72 -0.02 -28.80
CA ASP A 55 3.05 0.24 -30.06
C ASP A 55 1.54 0.00 -29.89
N ASN A 56 0.86 0.94 -29.23
CA ASN A 56 -0.58 0.90 -28.98
C ASN A 56 -1.34 1.66 -30.08
N ALA A 57 -1.16 1.27 -31.35
CA ALA A 57 -1.70 1.96 -32.52
C ALA A 57 -3.17 1.58 -32.89
N THR A 58 -4.01 1.10 -31.97
CA THR A 58 -5.40 0.66 -32.31
C THR A 58 -6.51 1.03 -31.31
N GLY A 59 -6.27 1.90 -30.32
CA GLY A 59 -7.35 2.60 -29.64
C GLY A 59 -8.27 1.78 -28.71
N ASN A 60 -7.84 0.61 -28.21
CA ASN A 60 -8.50 -0.06 -27.09
C ASN A 60 -7.64 0.03 -25.82
N PHE A 61 -8.08 0.83 -24.85
CA PHE A 61 -7.44 0.93 -23.54
C PHE A 61 -8.17 0.05 -22.54
N THR A 62 -7.57 -1.10 -22.18
CA THR A 62 -8.06 -1.92 -21.05
C THR A 62 -7.36 -1.46 -19.78
N LYS A 63 -8.09 -0.78 -18.88
CA LYS A 63 -7.57 -0.38 -17.57
C LYS A 63 -7.39 -1.61 -16.68
N ILE A 64 -6.13 -2.00 -16.43
CA ILE A 64 -5.79 -3.07 -15.48
C ILE A 64 -5.52 -2.44 -14.11
N VAL A 65 -6.10 -3.01 -13.05
CA VAL A 65 -5.88 -2.54 -11.68
C VAL A 65 -4.55 -3.08 -11.17
N GLN A 66 -3.55 -2.21 -11.07
CA GLN A 66 -2.28 -2.55 -10.44
C GLN A 66 -2.41 -2.55 -8.91
N ARG A 67 -1.74 -3.51 -8.26
CA ARG A 67 -1.63 -3.57 -6.81
C ARG A 67 -0.18 -3.48 -6.39
N LEU A 68 0.04 -2.83 -5.26
CA LEU A 68 1.35 -2.52 -4.74
C LEU A 68 1.44 -2.96 -3.27
N PRO A 69 2.60 -3.52 -2.85
CA PRO A 69 2.77 -3.99 -1.50
C PRO A 69 2.94 -2.83 -0.52
N VAL A 70 2.17 -2.89 0.56
CA VAL A 70 2.32 -2.08 1.75
C VAL A 70 2.80 -3.01 2.85
N ARG A 71 3.95 -2.69 3.43
CA ARG A 71 4.53 -3.46 4.53
C ARG A 71 3.87 -3.05 5.83
N VAL A 72 3.39 -4.04 6.57
CA VAL A 72 2.72 -3.86 7.86
C VAL A 72 3.54 -4.57 8.93
N ARG A 73 3.93 -3.81 9.96
CA ARG A 73 4.66 -4.33 11.12
C ARG A 73 3.71 -4.96 12.11
N VAL A 74 4.03 -6.19 12.52
CA VAL A 74 3.28 -6.96 13.51
C VAL A 74 3.86 -6.68 14.91
N PRO A 75 3.02 -6.43 15.94
CA PRO A 75 3.50 -6.28 17.31
C PRO A 75 4.26 -7.51 17.82
N ARG A 76 5.26 -7.30 18.66
CA ARG A 76 6.11 -8.39 19.19
C ARG A 76 5.32 -9.45 19.95
N GLU A 77 4.31 -9.02 20.71
CA GLU A 77 3.42 -9.89 21.49
C GLU A 77 2.61 -10.87 20.62
N VAL A 78 2.22 -10.43 19.42
CA VAL A 78 1.50 -11.27 18.46
C VAL A 78 2.50 -12.15 17.69
N ALA A 79 3.65 -11.59 17.33
CA ALA A 79 4.71 -12.33 16.66
C ALA A 79 5.23 -13.51 17.50
N SER A 80 5.33 -13.36 18.82
CA SER A 80 5.77 -14.43 19.73
C SER A 80 4.77 -15.58 19.86
N GLN A 81 3.50 -15.38 19.49
CA GLN A 81 2.47 -16.44 19.53
C GLN A 81 2.59 -17.40 18.33
N ASN A 82 3.51 -17.14 17.39
CA ASN A 82 3.76 -17.96 16.20
C ASN A 82 2.49 -18.21 15.36
N LEU A 83 1.58 -17.24 15.37
CA LEU A 83 0.29 -17.26 14.67
C LEU A 83 0.39 -16.94 13.18
N LEU A 84 1.53 -16.42 12.73
CA LEU A 84 1.75 -16.06 11.34
C LEU A 84 2.89 -16.91 10.78
N ARG A 85 2.61 -17.63 9.69
CA ARG A 85 3.60 -18.39 8.94
C ARG A 85 3.70 -17.83 7.53
N ALA A 86 4.88 -17.93 6.93
CA ALA A 86 5.08 -17.56 5.54
C ALA A 86 4.10 -18.33 4.64
N GLY A 87 3.48 -17.64 3.69
CA GLY A 87 2.45 -18.19 2.80
C GLY A 87 1.02 -18.15 3.35
N MET A 88 0.79 -17.69 4.58
CA MET A 88 -0.57 -17.51 5.10
C MET A 88 -1.25 -16.27 4.50
N SER A 89 -2.53 -16.42 4.17
CA SER A 89 -3.39 -15.33 3.72
C SER A 89 -3.94 -14.53 4.89
N VAL A 90 -3.98 -13.20 4.72
CA VAL A 90 -4.57 -12.28 5.69
C VAL A 90 -5.42 -11.24 4.99
N TYR A 91 -6.42 -10.72 5.70
CA TYR A 91 -7.12 -9.50 5.33
C TYR A 91 -6.54 -8.34 6.13
N ALA A 92 -6.15 -7.27 5.44
CA ALA A 92 -5.61 -6.06 6.05
C ALA A 92 -6.53 -4.87 5.75
N THR A 93 -6.91 -4.14 6.80
CA THR A 93 -7.70 -2.90 6.69
C THR A 93 -6.92 -1.78 7.35
N VAL A 94 -6.50 -0.79 6.56
CA VAL A 94 -5.78 0.38 7.05
C VAL A 94 -6.80 1.45 7.47
N ASP A 95 -6.60 2.02 8.65
CA ASP A 95 -7.35 3.20 9.10
C ASP A 95 -6.76 4.45 8.46
N THR A 96 -7.47 5.03 7.49
CA THR A 96 -6.99 6.19 6.74
C THR A 96 -7.58 7.51 7.22
N ARG A 97 -8.28 7.55 8.36
CA ARG A 97 -8.93 8.78 8.85
C ARG A 97 -7.95 9.93 9.10
N GLU A 98 -6.73 9.61 9.50
CA GLU A 98 -5.66 10.61 9.69
C GLU A 98 -5.00 11.00 8.36
N GLY A 99 -4.79 10.06 7.43
CA GLY A 99 -4.12 10.34 6.15
C GLY A 99 -5.03 10.86 5.03
N ALA A 100 -6.35 10.81 5.21
CA ALA A 100 -7.32 11.36 4.25
C ALA A 100 -7.39 12.89 4.28
N GLN A 101 -7.02 13.53 5.39
CA GLN A 101 -7.08 14.99 5.54
C GLN A 101 -6.15 15.70 4.53
N ASP A 102 -4.93 15.18 4.35
CA ASP A 102 -3.98 15.75 3.38
C ASP A 102 -4.34 15.38 1.93
N ALA A 103 -4.88 14.18 1.69
CA ALA A 103 -5.17 13.69 0.33
C ALA A 103 -6.35 14.40 -0.36
N ASP A 104 -7.27 14.95 0.42
CA ASP A 104 -8.44 15.69 -0.06
C ASP A 104 -8.23 17.22 0.02
N SER A 105 -7.04 17.69 0.44
CA SER A 105 -6.71 19.12 0.48
C SER A 105 -6.37 19.62 -0.93
N GLU A 106 -7.23 20.48 -1.51
CA GLU A 106 -7.05 21.14 -2.83
C GLU A 106 -5.76 21.98 -2.94
N SER A 107 -5.04 22.21 -1.84
CA SER A 107 -3.81 23.00 -1.78
C SER A 107 -2.63 22.43 -2.57
N ASP A 108 -2.64 21.15 -2.93
CA ASP A 108 -1.58 20.53 -3.74
C ASP A 108 -1.80 20.69 -5.26
N LEU A 109 -3.01 21.06 -5.71
CA LEU A 109 -3.33 21.23 -7.13
C LEU A 109 -2.98 22.64 -7.65
N ASP A 110 -2.98 23.64 -6.77
CA ASP A 110 -2.70 25.05 -7.10
C ASP A 110 -1.27 25.49 -6.79
N ALA A 111 -0.39 24.61 -6.30
CA ALA A 111 1.01 24.94 -6.11
C ALA A 111 1.69 24.99 -7.49
N PRO A 112 2.06 26.17 -8.04
CA PRO A 112 2.80 26.21 -9.28
C PRO A 112 4.09 25.44 -9.06
N ALA A 113 4.35 24.43 -9.90
CA ALA A 113 5.62 23.73 -9.91
C ALA A 113 6.74 24.76 -10.09
N VAL A 114 7.37 25.15 -8.98
CA VAL A 114 8.51 26.05 -8.99
C VAL A 114 9.67 25.25 -9.54
N ILE A 115 9.80 25.24 -10.86
CA ILE A 115 11.03 24.88 -11.55
C ILE A 115 12.01 25.99 -11.16
N GLN A 116 12.89 25.74 -10.20
CA GLN A 116 14.07 26.58 -9.99
C GLN A 116 15.12 26.16 -11.02
N PRO A 117 15.44 26.98 -12.04
CA PRO A 117 16.64 26.77 -12.82
C PRO A 117 17.85 27.19 -11.97
N ARG A 118 18.88 26.34 -11.95
CA ARG A 118 20.23 26.74 -11.54
C ARG A 118 21.00 27.25 -12.75
#